data_AF-A0A845DK22-F1
#
_entry.id   AF-A0A845DK22-F1
#
_cell.length_a   1.000
_cell.length_b   1.000
_cell.length_c   1.000
_cell.angle_alpha   90.00
_cell.angle_beta   90.00
_cell.angle_gamma   90.00
#
_symmetry.space_group_name_H-M   'P 1'
#
loop_
_entity.id
_entity.type
_entity.pdbx_description
1 polymer ?
#
loop_
_entity_poly.entity_id
_entity_poly.type
_entity_poly.pdbx_seq_one_letter_code
_entity_poly.pdbx_strand_id
1 'polypeptide(L)'
;MQETVIQTPARLHFGLLDLHGGLGRIDGGIGLALEQPRTVISVKRSRDFETFCPMEPGFEERLHVAVQAVCDHYGFSAVAVSIKERARPHSGLGSASQTLVGAGLAVCALHGLSPGAAEIAGLVGRGGTSGIGIGAIEHGGFILDGG
;
A
#
# COMPACT_ATOMS: atom_id res chain seq x y z
N MET A 1 -17.93 -8.77 15.97
CA MET A 1 -17.10 -7.61 15.59
C MET A 1 -16.88 -7.69 14.10
N GLN A 2 -17.07 -6.59 13.37
CA GLN A 2 -16.89 -6.56 11.92
C GLN A 2 -15.38 -6.55 11.61
N GLU A 3 -14.91 -7.56 10.88
CA GLU A 3 -13.56 -7.68 10.37
C GLU A 3 -13.60 -7.53 8.85
N THR A 4 -12.67 -6.77 8.30
CA THR A 4 -12.49 -6.61 6.85
C THR A 4 -11.12 -7.17 6.48
N VAL A 5 -11.08 -8.02 5.46
CA VAL A 5 -9.84 -8.61 4.95
C VAL A 5 -9.70 -8.22 3.49
N ILE A 6 -8.56 -7.65 3.13
CA ILE A 6 -8.24 -7.34 1.73
C ILE A 6 -6.90 -7.94 1.33
N GLN A 7 -6.65 -7.97 0.03
CA GLN A 7 -5.41 -8.43 -0.55
C GLN A 7 -4.85 -7.38 -1.51
N THR A 8 -3.52 -7.20 -1.49
CA THR A 8 -2.81 -6.39 -2.49
C THR A 8 -1.73 -7.23 -3.17
N PRO A 9 -1.53 -7.08 -4.50
CA PRO A 9 -0.58 -7.91 -5.24
C PRO A 9 0.87 -7.47 -4.99
N ALA A 10 1.86 -8.35 -5.15
CA ALA A 10 3.23 -7.89 -5.35
C ALA A 10 3.37 -7.24 -6.73
N ARG A 11 4.53 -6.62 -7.00
CA ARG A 11 4.84 -6.09 -8.33
C ARG A 11 6.30 -6.31 -8.71
N LEU A 12 6.55 -6.50 -10.00
CA LEU A 12 7.87 -6.35 -10.62
C LEU A 12 8.00 -4.98 -11.25
N HIS A 13 9.18 -4.38 -11.12
CA HIS A 13 9.52 -3.11 -11.72
C HIS A 13 10.71 -3.30 -12.68
N PHE A 14 10.52 -2.98 -13.95
CA PHE A 14 11.52 -3.26 -14.99
C PHE A 14 12.48 -2.09 -15.27
N GLY A 15 12.21 -0.91 -14.69
CA GLY A 15 13.10 0.24 -14.80
C GLY A 15 12.32 1.55 -14.82
N LEU A 16 13.03 2.65 -14.50
CA LEU A 16 12.52 4.01 -14.62
C LEU A 16 12.80 4.51 -16.05
N LEU A 17 11.94 5.38 -16.58
CA LEU A 17 12.00 5.81 -17.98
C LEU A 17 12.82 7.09 -18.17
N ASP A 18 12.60 8.11 -17.33
CA ASP A 18 13.28 9.40 -17.45
C ASP A 18 13.74 9.95 -16.09
N LEU A 19 14.96 9.58 -15.70
CA LEU A 19 15.56 9.99 -14.43
C LEU A 19 15.96 11.48 -14.37
N HIS A 20 15.99 12.19 -15.50
CA HIS A 20 16.54 13.55 -15.58
C HIS A 20 15.55 14.61 -16.08
N GLY A 21 14.35 14.21 -16.49
CA GLY A 21 13.31 15.13 -16.93
C GLY A 21 13.40 15.55 -18.40
N GLY A 22 14.36 15.02 -19.17
CA GLY A 22 14.64 15.46 -20.54
C GLY A 22 13.53 15.17 -21.55
N LEU A 23 12.59 14.29 -21.22
CA LEU A 23 11.41 13.94 -22.01
C LEU A 23 10.18 14.77 -21.64
N GLY A 24 10.32 15.77 -20.76
CA GLY A 24 9.21 16.62 -20.28
C GLY A 24 8.35 15.98 -19.19
N ARG A 25 8.82 14.87 -18.64
CA ARG A 25 8.24 14.07 -17.54
C ARG A 25 9.39 13.58 -16.66
N ILE A 26 9.16 13.28 -15.38
CA ILE A 26 10.20 12.72 -14.51
C ILE A 26 9.82 11.33 -14.06
N ASP A 27 10.81 10.46 -13.95
CA ASP A 27 10.70 9.07 -13.59
C ASP A 27 9.86 8.22 -14.56
N GLY A 28 8.62 7.89 -14.19
CA GLY A 28 7.81 6.87 -14.86
C GLY A 28 8.37 5.45 -14.72
N GLY A 29 7.74 4.47 -15.35
CA GLY A 29 8.23 3.11 -15.26
C GLY A 29 7.39 2.07 -15.99
N ILE A 30 7.90 0.85 -16.04
CA ILE A 30 7.18 -0.32 -16.57
C ILE A 30 7.17 -1.40 -15.51
N GLY A 31 6.05 -2.07 -15.33
CA GLY A 31 5.94 -3.14 -14.36
C GLY A 31 4.78 -4.10 -14.58
N LEU A 32 4.74 -5.12 -13.72
CA LEU A 32 3.75 -6.18 -13.76
C LEU A 32 3.29 -6.49 -12.33
N ALA A 33 1.98 -6.53 -12.11
CA ALA A 33 1.41 -7.04 -10.88
C ALA A 33 1.51 -8.58 -10.84
N LEU A 34 1.82 -9.11 -9.66
CA LEU A 34 1.90 -10.54 -9.43
C LEU A 34 0.78 -10.97 -8.48
N GLU A 35 0.12 -12.07 -8.81
CA GLU A 35 -0.84 -12.71 -7.90
C GLU A 35 -0.14 -13.27 -6.65
N GLN A 36 1.09 -13.80 -6.82
CA GLN A 36 1.92 -14.28 -5.72
C GLN A 36 3.37 -13.80 -5.86
N PRO A 37 4.03 -13.45 -4.74
CA PRO A 37 3.46 -13.33 -3.39
C PRO A 37 2.44 -12.17 -3.32
N ARG A 38 1.49 -12.26 -2.39
CA ARG A 38 0.51 -11.20 -2.11
C ARG A 38 0.66 -10.69 -0.68
N THR A 39 0.07 -9.54 -0.41
CA THR A 39 -0.10 -9.04 0.95
C THR A 39 -1.55 -9.27 1.38
N VAL A 40 -1.75 -9.87 2.55
CA VAL A 40 -3.08 -10.11 3.13
C VAL A 40 -3.21 -9.29 4.41
N ILE A 41 -4.23 -8.45 4.48
CA ILE A 41 -4.40 -7.44 5.52
C ILE A 41 -5.76 -7.63 6.16
N SER A 42 -5.78 -7.83 7.48
CA SER A 42 -6.99 -7.87 8.29
C SER A 42 -7.09 -6.58 9.11
N VAL A 43 -8.28 -6.00 9.14
CA VAL A 43 -8.60 -4.83 9.98
C VAL A 43 -9.92 -5.03 10.70
N LYS A 44 -9.97 -4.58 11.95
CA LYS A 44 -11.18 -4.58 12.78
C LYS A 44 -11.23 -3.31 13.63
N ARG A 45 -12.43 -2.94 14.07
CA ARG A 45 -12.60 -1.84 15.05
C ARG A 45 -11.92 -2.20 16.36
N SER A 46 -11.27 -1.22 16.98
CA SER A 46 -10.60 -1.36 18.27
C SER A 46 -10.86 -0.13 19.14
N ARG A 47 -10.53 -0.23 20.44
CA ARG A 47 -10.51 0.92 21.34
C ARG A 47 -9.22 1.72 21.19
N ASP A 48 -8.12 1.01 20.92
CA ASP A 48 -6.78 1.54 20.78
C ASP A 48 -6.19 1.16 19.41
N PHE A 49 -5.28 1.97 18.89
CA PHE A 49 -4.58 1.66 17.66
C PHE A 49 -3.60 0.52 17.88
N GLU A 50 -3.84 -0.60 17.21
CA GLU A 50 -2.98 -1.78 17.28
C GLU A 50 -2.50 -2.14 15.88
N THR A 51 -1.21 -2.35 15.71
CA THR A 51 -0.63 -2.76 14.43
C THR A 51 0.32 -3.92 14.64
N PHE A 52 0.12 -5.00 13.88
CA PHE A 52 0.91 -6.21 14.02
C PHE A 52 1.44 -6.68 12.66
N CYS A 53 2.76 -6.90 12.55
CA CYS A 53 3.42 -7.39 11.35
C CYS A 53 4.59 -8.30 11.70
N PRO A 54 4.37 -9.63 11.85
CA PRO A 54 5.39 -10.54 12.36
C PRO A 54 6.54 -10.81 11.38
N MET A 55 6.39 -10.46 10.10
CA MET A 55 7.37 -10.74 9.04
C MET A 55 8.55 -9.77 9.00
N GLU A 56 8.48 -8.63 9.70
CA GLU A 56 9.51 -7.58 9.66
C GLU A 56 9.54 -6.82 11.00
N PRO A 57 10.40 -7.21 11.95
CA PRO A 57 10.53 -6.50 13.23
C PRO A 57 10.79 -5.00 13.01
N GLY A 58 10.05 -4.15 13.73
CA GLY A 58 10.14 -2.70 13.62
C GLY A 58 9.31 -2.08 12.48
N PHE A 59 8.70 -2.87 11.59
CA PHE A 59 7.80 -2.32 10.56
C PHE A 59 6.47 -1.82 11.14
N GLU A 60 6.10 -2.28 12.34
CA GLU A 60 4.84 -1.95 13.01
C GLU A 60 4.69 -0.44 13.26
N GLU A 61 5.77 0.27 13.60
CA GLU A 61 5.73 1.73 13.77
C GLU A 61 5.35 2.44 12.47
N ARG A 62 5.92 2.00 11.33
CA ARG A 62 5.57 2.56 10.02
C ARG A 62 4.13 2.25 9.63
N LEU A 63 3.66 1.05 9.94
CA LEU A 63 2.28 0.65 9.74
C LEU A 63 1.32 1.48 10.60
N HIS A 64 1.68 1.71 11.87
CA HIS A 64 0.94 2.55 12.79
C HIS A 64 0.81 3.98 12.27
N VAL A 65 1.92 4.62 11.87
CA VAL A 65 1.91 5.97 11.31
C VAL A 65 1.01 6.05 10.07
N ALA A 66 1.09 5.07 9.16
CA ALA A 66 0.25 5.05 7.97
C ALA A 66 -1.25 4.89 8.28
N VAL A 67 -1.59 3.99 9.20
CA VAL A 67 -2.99 3.76 9.62
C VAL A 67 -3.54 4.97 10.34
N GLN A 68 -2.76 5.58 11.24
CA GLN A 68 -3.12 6.80 11.95
C GLN A 68 -3.38 7.95 10.97
N ALA A 69 -2.50 8.16 9.99
CA ALA A 69 -2.66 9.23 8.99
C ALA A 69 -3.98 9.11 8.21
N VAL A 70 -4.38 7.88 7.86
CA VAL A 70 -5.67 7.62 7.18
C VAL A 70 -6.84 7.85 8.13
N CYS A 71 -6.78 7.36 9.36
CA CYS A 71 -7.83 7.59 10.35
C CYS A 71 -8.01 9.09 10.68
N ASP A 72 -6.92 9.83 10.83
CA ASP A 72 -6.95 11.27 11.09
C ASP A 72 -7.55 12.04 9.90
N HIS A 73 -7.18 11.66 8.67
CA HIS A 73 -7.70 12.30 7.46
C HIS A 73 -9.22 12.16 7.31
N TYR A 74 -9.77 10.96 7.56
CA TYR A 74 -11.22 10.70 7.42
C TYR A 74 -12.02 10.83 8.72
N GLY A 75 -11.38 11.10 9.86
CA GLY A 75 -12.04 11.19 11.17
C GLY A 75 -12.53 9.86 11.72
N PHE A 76 -11.80 8.76 11.47
CA PHE A 76 -12.16 7.42 11.96
C PHE A 76 -11.67 7.15 13.38
N SER A 77 -12.42 6.30 14.09
CA SER A 77 -11.99 5.74 15.39
C SER A 77 -10.80 4.78 15.24
N ALA A 78 -10.18 4.45 16.36
CA ALA A 78 -9.08 3.48 16.41
C ALA A 78 -9.44 2.11 15.82
N VAL A 79 -8.43 1.48 15.23
CA VAL A 79 -8.52 0.18 14.56
C VAL A 79 -7.35 -0.71 14.94
N ALA A 80 -7.58 -2.02 14.86
CA ALA A 80 -6.51 -3.01 14.94
C ALA A 80 -6.24 -3.57 13.53
N VAL A 81 -5.00 -3.45 13.07
CA VAL A 81 -4.53 -3.91 11.76
C VAL A 81 -3.51 -5.02 11.93
N SER A 82 -3.69 -6.13 11.22
CA SER A 82 -2.77 -7.27 11.24
C SER A 82 -2.41 -7.70 9.83
N ILE A 83 -1.10 -7.73 9.54
CA ILE A 83 -0.58 -8.24 8.28
C ILE A 83 -0.41 -9.75 8.43
N LYS A 84 -1.12 -10.53 7.62
CA LYS A 84 -1.13 -11.99 7.67
C LYS A 84 -0.10 -12.61 6.73
N GLU A 85 0.03 -12.01 5.56
CA GLU A 85 0.98 -12.42 4.51
C GLU A 85 1.56 -11.16 3.87
N ARG A 86 2.81 -11.21 3.42
CA ARG A 86 3.41 -10.20 2.53
C ARG A 86 4.65 -10.75 1.86
N ALA A 87 5.02 -10.16 0.72
CA ALA A 87 6.30 -10.44 0.06
C ALA A 87 7.49 -10.13 0.98
N ARG A 88 8.59 -10.89 0.85
CA ARG A 88 9.82 -10.67 1.64
C ARG A 88 10.27 -9.21 1.55
N PRO A 89 10.57 -8.54 2.66
CA PRO A 89 11.12 -7.18 2.65
C PRO A 89 12.40 -7.10 1.79
N HIS A 90 12.62 -5.95 1.16
CA HIS A 90 13.83 -5.65 0.38
C HIS A 90 14.16 -6.63 -0.76
N SER A 91 13.15 -7.27 -1.36
CA SER A 91 13.31 -8.24 -2.46
C SER A 91 12.94 -7.69 -3.85
N GLY A 92 12.73 -6.37 -3.98
CA GLY A 92 12.26 -5.75 -5.23
C GLY A 92 10.76 -5.90 -5.50
N LEU A 93 10.01 -6.61 -4.64
CA LEU A 93 8.58 -6.90 -4.83
C LEU A 93 7.63 -5.81 -4.30
N GLY A 94 8.17 -4.66 -3.88
CA GLY A 94 7.38 -3.53 -3.44
C GLY A 94 6.58 -3.70 -2.15
N SER A 95 6.98 -4.67 -1.33
CA SER A 95 6.31 -5.10 -0.09
C SER A 95 5.83 -3.94 0.80
N ALA A 96 6.66 -2.91 1.01
CA ALA A 96 6.30 -1.76 1.86
C ALA A 96 5.11 -0.95 1.31
N SER A 97 5.14 -0.55 0.04
CA SER A 97 4.01 0.19 -0.55
C SER A 97 2.74 -0.65 -0.56
N GLN A 98 2.84 -1.95 -0.91
CA GLN A 98 1.67 -2.83 -0.93
C GLN A 98 1.02 -2.99 0.43
N THR A 99 1.83 -3.02 1.48
CA THR A 99 1.37 -3.16 2.86
C THR A 99 0.76 -1.86 3.38
N LEU A 100 1.45 -0.72 3.23
CA LEU A 100 1.00 0.55 3.82
C LEU A 100 -0.24 1.11 3.10
N VAL A 101 -0.24 1.08 1.77
CA VAL A 101 -1.40 1.54 0.98
C VAL A 101 -2.58 0.58 1.15
N GLY A 102 -2.33 -0.72 1.13
CA GLY A 102 -3.35 -1.72 1.41
C GLY A 102 -3.95 -1.56 2.81
N ALA A 103 -3.16 -1.25 3.83
CA ALA A 103 -3.67 -1.02 5.18
C ALA A 103 -4.62 0.18 5.23
N GLY A 104 -4.26 1.29 4.57
CA GLY A 104 -5.15 2.44 4.44
C GLY A 104 -6.46 2.11 3.72
N LEU A 105 -6.39 1.39 2.60
CA LEU A 105 -7.57 0.93 1.86
C LEU A 105 -8.45 0.01 2.70
N ALA A 106 -7.86 -0.89 3.49
CA ALA A 106 -8.58 -1.79 4.38
C ALA A 106 -9.35 -1.01 5.45
N VAL A 107 -8.71 0.00 6.04
CA VAL A 107 -9.33 0.90 7.02
C VAL A 107 -10.52 1.62 6.39
N CYS A 108 -10.35 2.22 5.20
CA CYS A 108 -11.46 2.86 4.50
C CYS A 108 -12.62 1.89 4.22
N ALA A 109 -12.31 0.66 3.76
CA ALA A 109 -13.30 -0.37 3.49
C ALA A 109 -14.08 -0.80 4.75
N LEU A 110 -13.40 -0.93 5.90
CA LEU A 110 -14.05 -1.21 7.19
C LEU A 110 -15.08 -0.13 7.58
N HIS A 111 -14.84 1.12 7.15
CA HIS A 111 -15.71 2.27 7.37
C HIS A 111 -16.68 2.53 6.20
N GLY A 112 -16.72 1.64 5.19
CA GLY A 112 -17.64 1.75 4.05
C GLY A 112 -17.22 2.77 2.98
N LEU A 113 -15.97 3.21 2.97
CA LEU A 113 -15.40 4.06 1.92
C LEU A 113 -14.53 3.24 0.96
N SER A 114 -14.43 3.72 -0.28
CA SER A 114 -13.62 3.11 -1.34
C SER A 114 -12.83 4.19 -2.12
N PRO A 115 -11.88 4.88 -1.48
CA PRO A 115 -11.01 5.82 -2.17
C PRO A 115 -10.04 5.11 -3.12
N GLY A 116 -9.46 5.86 -4.05
CA GLY A 116 -8.46 5.32 -4.97
C GLY A 116 -7.12 5.07 -4.26
N ALA A 117 -6.34 4.10 -4.73
CA ALA A 117 -5.04 3.76 -4.16
C ALA A 117 -4.04 4.92 -4.22
N ALA A 118 -4.16 5.81 -5.20
CA ALA A 118 -3.30 6.99 -5.34
C ALA A 118 -3.52 8.02 -4.21
N GLU A 119 -4.77 8.23 -3.80
CA GLU A 119 -5.12 9.09 -2.68
C GLU A 119 -4.52 8.56 -1.37
N ILE A 120 -4.77 7.27 -1.10
CA ILE A 120 -4.22 6.61 0.09
C ILE A 120 -2.69 6.60 0.06
N ALA A 121 -2.07 6.39 -1.10
CA ALA A 121 -0.63 6.46 -1.25
C ALA A 121 -0.06 7.81 -0.82
N GLY A 122 -0.71 8.92 -1.21
CA GLY A 122 -0.36 10.26 -0.76
C GLY A 122 -0.40 10.39 0.76
N LEU A 123 -1.48 9.91 1.39
CA LEU A 123 -1.66 9.96 2.85
C LEU A 123 -0.59 9.15 3.61
N VAL A 124 -0.19 7.99 3.08
CA VAL A 124 0.78 7.10 3.74
C VAL A 124 2.23 7.33 3.30
N GLY A 125 2.50 8.43 2.58
CA GLY A 125 3.86 8.79 2.13
C GLY A 125 4.47 7.79 1.14
N ARG A 126 3.65 7.22 0.26
CA ARG A 126 4.07 6.28 -0.81
C ARG A 126 3.75 6.86 -2.19
N GLY A 127 4.46 6.36 -3.20
CA GLY A 127 4.47 6.96 -4.53
C GLY A 127 5.66 7.91 -4.70
N GLY A 128 5.60 8.79 -5.69
CA GLY A 128 6.58 9.88 -5.88
C GLY A 128 7.89 9.53 -6.60
N THR A 129 8.05 8.28 -7.06
CA THR A 129 9.14 7.91 -7.99
C THR A 129 8.62 6.97 -9.06
N SER A 130 7.78 6.00 -8.69
CA SER A 130 7.14 5.11 -9.66
C SER A 130 5.73 4.76 -9.22
N GLY A 131 4.79 4.97 -10.14
CA GLY A 131 3.38 4.64 -10.01
C GLY A 131 3.09 3.14 -10.16
N ILE A 132 4.05 2.32 -10.62
CA ILE A 132 3.86 0.87 -10.82
C ILE A 132 3.29 0.19 -9.59
N GLY A 133 3.78 0.56 -8.41
CA GLY A 133 3.33 -0.04 -7.17
C GLY A 133 1.88 0.27 -6.80
N ILE A 134 1.41 1.47 -7.14
CA ILE A 134 0.06 1.94 -6.86
C ILE A 134 -0.89 1.46 -7.96
N GLY A 135 -0.48 1.55 -9.23
CA GLY A 135 -1.21 0.98 -10.35
C GLY A 135 -1.44 -0.52 -10.21
N ALA A 136 -0.48 -1.25 -9.61
CA ALA A 136 -0.67 -2.67 -9.32
C ALA A 136 -1.79 -2.93 -8.31
N ILE A 137 -1.99 -2.05 -7.32
CA ILE A 137 -3.10 -2.15 -6.36
C ILE A 137 -4.42 -1.86 -7.05
N GLU A 138 -4.44 -0.78 -7.84
CA GLU A 138 -5.67 -0.26 -8.44
C GLU A 138 -6.19 -1.12 -9.60
N HIS A 139 -5.28 -1.63 -10.43
CA HIS A 139 -5.62 -2.22 -11.73
C HIS A 139 -5.03 -3.62 -11.94
N GLY A 140 -4.01 -4.01 -11.19
CA GLY A 140 -3.24 -5.21 -11.47
C GLY A 140 -2.58 -5.18 -12.86
N GLY A 141 -2.35 -6.36 -13.45
CA GLY A 141 -1.91 -6.50 -14.85
C GLY A 141 -0.54 -5.91 -15.18
N PHE A 142 -0.36 -5.57 -16.46
CA PHE A 142 0.83 -4.89 -16.99
C PHE A 142 0.62 -3.37 -16.96
N ILE A 143 1.61 -2.65 -16.46
CA ILE A 143 1.48 -1.23 -16.12
C ILE A 143 2.61 -0.45 -16.79
N LEU A 144 2.23 0.63 -17.46
CA LEU A 144 3.11 1.69 -17.94
C LEU A 144 2.77 2.96 -17.17
N ASP A 145 3.72 3.45 -16.40
CA ASP A 145 3.65 4.72 -15.69
C ASP A 145 4.35 5.81 -16.52
N GLY A 146 3.62 6.90 -16.75
CA GLY A 146 4.00 7.98 -17.65
C GLY A 146 4.88 9.06 -17.03
N GLY A 147 5.18 9.00 -15.74
CA GLY A 147 5.91 10.03 -15.01
C GLY A 147 5.05 11.23 -14.66
#